data_AF-A0A2Z6B2V1-F1
#
_entry.id   AF-A0A2Z6B2V1-F1
#
_cell.length_a   1.000
_cell.length_b   1.000
_cell.length_c   1.000
_cell.angle_alpha   90.00
_cell.angle_beta   90.00
_cell.angle_gamma   90.00
#
_symmetry.space_group_name_H-M   'P 1'
#
loop_
_entity.id
_entity.type
_entity.pdbx_description
1 polymer ?
#
loop_
_entity_poly.entity_id
_entity_poly.type
_entity_poly.pdbx_seq_one_letter_code
_entity_poly.pdbx_strand_id
1 'polypeptide(L)'
;MEAGVRRLILGGEKSGKSDHALALLHKAPGPALLIATAQTLDHGFRERIMRHRVERGPEIPVREVTLDLPEALAQAAGHYTTILVEGLDYWLYACAQADCINEREQALLNAVDSLGETGAIFVSCETGLGPVAATREVRAFVRGMGQLNRRLAERCSEVVLVVAGRPLRLSE
;
A
#
# COMPACT_ATOMS: atom_id res chain seq x y z
N MET A 1 6.48 24.04 6.56
CA MET A 1 5.40 23.04 6.35
C MET A 1 6.11 21.76 6.01
N GLU A 2 6.16 20.84 6.98
CA GLU A 2 6.98 19.62 6.93
C GLU A 2 6.15 18.50 6.28
N ALA A 3 6.73 17.77 5.34
CA ALA A 3 5.99 16.70 4.66
C ALA A 3 5.58 15.61 5.66
N GLY A 4 4.35 15.10 5.52
CA GLY A 4 3.90 13.96 6.29
C GLY A 4 4.79 12.74 6.02
N VAL A 5 5.02 11.89 7.02
CA VAL A 5 5.88 10.72 6.85
C VAL A 5 5.24 9.73 5.89
N ARG A 6 5.98 9.35 4.84
CA ARG A 6 5.55 8.39 3.81
C ARG A 6 6.35 7.11 3.94
N ARG A 7 5.66 5.98 4.08
CA ARG A 7 6.25 4.67 4.34
C ARG A 7 5.87 3.69 3.25
N LEU A 8 6.83 2.91 2.76
CA LEU A 8 6.58 1.73 1.95
C LEU A 8 6.84 0.48 2.79
N ILE A 9 5.80 -0.33 3.00
CA ILE A 9 5.86 -1.60 3.72
C ILE A 9 5.84 -2.74 2.70
N LEU A 10 6.98 -3.40 2.58
CA LEU A 10 7.22 -4.54 1.69
C LEU A 10 7.12 -5.86 2.45
N GLY A 11 6.84 -6.94 1.74
CA GLY A 11 6.96 -8.29 2.30
C GLY A 11 6.31 -9.37 1.45
N GLY A 12 6.64 -10.63 1.72
CA GLY A 12 6.02 -11.77 1.07
C GLY A 12 4.54 -11.96 1.46
N GLU A 13 3.89 -12.93 0.83
CA GLU A 13 2.56 -13.38 1.27
C GLU A 13 2.64 -13.91 2.71
N LYS A 14 1.63 -13.59 3.54
CA LYS A 14 1.56 -13.98 4.96
C LYS A 14 2.78 -13.58 5.79
N SER A 15 3.56 -12.57 5.38
CA SER A 15 4.72 -12.10 6.14
C SER A 15 4.36 -11.25 7.36
N GLY A 16 3.10 -10.82 7.52
CA GLY A 16 2.65 -9.90 8.57
C GLY A 16 2.72 -8.41 8.21
N LYS A 17 2.99 -8.06 6.94
CA LYS A 17 3.08 -6.67 6.47
C LYS A 17 1.82 -5.83 6.72
N SER A 18 0.64 -6.39 6.47
CA SER A 18 -0.64 -5.69 6.68
C SER A 18 -0.89 -5.42 8.17
N ASP A 19 -0.59 -6.37 9.05
CA ASP A 19 -0.73 -6.19 10.51
C ASP A 19 0.22 -5.10 11.02
N HIS A 20 1.45 -5.07 10.49
CA HIS A 20 2.41 -4.02 10.80
C HIS A 20 1.90 -2.64 10.33
N ALA A 21 1.39 -2.54 9.10
CA ALA A 21 0.87 -1.30 8.53
C ALA A 21 -0.36 -0.78 9.29
N LEU A 22 -1.29 -1.67 9.64
CA LEU A 22 -2.45 -1.34 10.48
C LEU A 22 -2.03 -0.88 11.87
N ALA A 23 -1.02 -1.51 12.49
CA ALA A 23 -0.51 -1.07 13.79
C ALA A 23 0.13 0.32 13.74
N LEU A 24 0.76 0.68 12.62
CA LEU A 24 1.28 2.04 12.38
C LEU A 24 0.14 3.03 12.19
N LEU A 25 -0.88 2.69 11.39
CA LEU A 25 -2.03 3.56 11.15
C LEU A 25 -2.78 3.90 12.45
N HIS A 26 -3.02 2.91 13.33
CA HIS A 26 -3.67 3.15 14.63
C HIS A 26 -2.87 4.05 15.58
N LYS A 27 -1.54 4.10 15.41
CA LYS A 27 -0.66 4.96 16.22
C LYS A 27 -0.51 6.36 15.64
N ALA A 28 -0.95 6.57 14.39
CA ALA A 28 -0.88 7.88 13.77
C ALA A 28 -1.83 8.86 14.45
N PRO A 29 -1.44 10.12 14.65
CA PRO A 29 -2.33 11.14 15.18
C PRO A 29 -3.42 11.50 14.16
N GLY A 30 -4.56 11.99 14.66
CA GLY A 30 -5.60 12.60 13.83
C GLY A 30 -6.47 11.61 13.05
N PRO A 31 -7.32 12.11 12.14
CA PRO A 31 -8.17 11.25 11.32
C PRO A 31 -7.32 10.40 10.38
N ALA A 32 -7.53 9.08 10.43
CA ALA A 32 -6.88 8.10 9.57
C ALA A 32 -7.86 7.56 8.53
N LEU A 33 -7.35 7.11 7.39
CA LEU A 33 -8.13 6.43 6.35
C LEU A 33 -7.43 5.14 5.92
N LEU A 34 -8.20 4.06 5.77
CA LEU A 34 -7.77 2.87 5.05
C LEU A 34 -8.37 2.88 3.64
N ILE A 35 -7.52 2.91 2.63
CA ILE A 35 -7.87 2.64 1.24
C ILE A 35 -7.48 1.19 0.94
N ALA A 36 -8.45 0.33 0.67
CA ALA A 36 -8.24 -1.08 0.38
C ALA A 36 -8.57 -1.35 -1.09
N THR A 37 -7.65 -1.99 -1.81
CA THR A 37 -7.91 -2.37 -3.21
C THR A 37 -8.85 -3.58 -3.24
N ALA A 38 -9.83 -3.62 -4.15
CA ALA A 38 -11.04 -4.46 -4.04
C ALA A 38 -10.79 -5.98 -3.94
N GLN A 39 -9.64 -6.47 -4.42
CA GLN A 39 -9.27 -7.88 -4.28
C GLN A 39 -8.52 -8.21 -2.99
N THR A 40 -8.07 -7.19 -2.24
CA THR A 40 -7.38 -7.35 -0.96
C THR A 40 -8.33 -7.67 0.18
N LEU A 41 -9.63 -7.44 -0.01
CA LEU A 41 -10.69 -7.73 0.95
C LEU A 41 -11.21 -9.16 0.82
N ASP A 42 -10.28 -10.12 0.78
CA ASP A 42 -10.63 -11.50 1.06
C ASP A 42 -11.24 -11.62 2.48
N HIS A 43 -11.91 -12.74 2.76
CA HIS A 43 -12.55 -12.95 4.06
C HIS A 43 -11.56 -12.77 5.23
N GLY A 44 -10.30 -13.18 5.05
CA GLY A 44 -9.27 -13.06 6.09
C GLY A 44 -8.85 -11.62 6.38
N PHE A 45 -8.75 -10.74 5.38
CA PHE A 45 -8.44 -9.32 5.58
C PHE A 45 -9.62 -8.56 6.15
N ARG A 46 -10.85 -8.84 5.71
CA ARG A 46 -12.07 -8.28 6.30
C ARG A 46 -12.24 -8.65 7.77
N GLU A 47 -12.02 -9.92 8.13
CA GLU A 47 -12.04 -10.37 9.53
C GLU A 47 -10.95 -9.69 10.37
N ARG A 48 -9.77 -9.44 9.80
CA ARG A 48 -8.70 -8.69 10.48
C ARG A 48 -9.09 -7.24 10.73
N ILE A 49 -9.64 -6.54 9.74
CA ILE A 49 -10.17 -5.18 9.91
C ILE A 49 -11.23 -5.17 11.01
N MET A 50 -12.17 -6.12 11.00
CA MET A 50 -13.24 -6.21 11.99
C MET A 50 -12.71 -6.51 13.41
N ARG A 51 -11.75 -7.43 13.55
CA ARG A 51 -11.11 -7.69 14.85
C ARG A 51 -10.40 -6.44 15.38
N HIS A 52 -9.69 -5.72 14.52
CA HIS A 52 -9.03 -4.47 14.91
C HIS A 52 -10.03 -3.37 15.29
N ARG A 53 -11.20 -3.29 14.64
CA ARG A 53 -12.29 -2.38 15.02
C ARG A 53 -12.81 -2.62 16.44
N VAL A 54 -12.89 -3.89 16.87
CA VAL A 54 -13.42 -4.25 18.20
C VAL A 54 -12.43 -3.91 19.33
N GLU A 55 -11.12 -3.94 19.06
CA GLU A 55 -10.10 -3.88 20.12
C GLU A 55 -9.54 -2.47 20.43
N ARG A 56 -9.65 -1.46 19.54
CA ARG A 56 -8.72 -0.29 19.59
C ARG A 56 -9.25 1.13 19.37
N GLY A 57 -10.56 1.40 19.45
CA GLY A 57 -11.09 2.77 19.48
C GLY A 57 -11.92 3.17 18.24
N PRO A 58 -12.02 4.48 17.90
CA PRO A 58 -12.96 4.95 16.89
C PRO A 58 -12.71 4.32 15.51
N GLU A 59 -13.80 4.08 14.78
CA GLU A 59 -13.82 3.35 13.53
C GLU A 59 -12.95 4.04 12.47
N ILE A 60 -11.86 3.41 12.03
CA ILE A 60 -11.09 3.86 10.88
C ILE A 60 -11.98 3.68 9.64
N PRO A 61 -12.33 4.76 8.91
CA PRO A 61 -13.09 4.64 7.68
C PRO A 61 -12.31 3.81 6.66
N VAL A 62 -13.05 2.99 5.91
CA VAL A 62 -12.51 2.14 4.86
C VAL A 62 -13.10 2.59 3.53
N ARG A 63 -12.24 2.85 2.55
CA ARG A 63 -12.61 3.13 1.17
C ARG A 63 -12.10 2.01 0.27
N GLU A 64 -13.01 1.29 -0.35
CA GLU A 64 -12.66 0.29 -1.35
C GLU A 64 -12.40 0.96 -2.70
N VAL A 65 -11.34 0.55 -3.39
CA VAL A 65 -10.95 1.09 -4.70
C VAL A 65 -10.53 -0.02 -5.66
N THR A 66 -10.58 0.26 -6.96
CA THR A 66 -9.99 -0.58 -8.01
C THR A 66 -8.96 0.25 -8.77
N LEU A 67 -9.19 0.48 -10.06
CA LEU A 67 -8.32 1.30 -10.91
C LEU A 67 -8.24 2.76 -10.46
N ASP A 68 -9.22 3.22 -9.67
CA ASP A 68 -9.40 4.58 -9.17
C ASP A 68 -8.61 4.90 -7.88
N LEU A 69 -7.66 4.04 -7.49
CA LEU A 69 -6.75 4.30 -6.36
C LEU A 69 -6.05 5.67 -6.44
N PRO A 70 -5.48 6.12 -7.58
CA PRO A 70 -4.86 7.43 -7.67
C PRO A 70 -5.81 8.58 -7.30
N GLU A 71 -7.03 8.53 -7.84
CA GLU A 71 -8.07 9.53 -7.61
C GLU A 71 -8.53 9.50 -6.15
N ALA A 72 -8.70 8.31 -5.57
CA ALA A 72 -9.07 8.15 -4.17
C ALA A 72 -8.01 8.71 -3.22
N LEU A 73 -6.72 8.48 -3.52
CA LEU A 73 -5.60 9.00 -2.75
C LEU A 73 -5.55 10.53 -2.82
N ALA A 74 -5.69 11.10 -4.03
CA ALA A 74 -5.70 12.54 -4.24
C ALA A 74 -6.87 13.23 -3.52
N GLN A 75 -8.07 12.64 -3.56
CA GLN A 75 -9.26 13.17 -2.86
C GLN A 75 -9.15 13.09 -1.33
N ALA A 76 -8.35 12.17 -0.79
CA ALA A 76 -8.17 12.02 0.65
C ALA A 76 -7.08 12.95 1.21
N ALA A 77 -6.18 13.46 0.35
CA ALA A 77 -5.12 14.38 0.74
C ALA A 77 -5.71 15.63 1.43
N GLY A 78 -5.12 16.03 2.56
CA GLY A 78 -5.56 17.19 3.35
C GLY A 78 -6.81 16.95 4.22
N HIS A 79 -7.55 15.87 4.01
CA HIS A 79 -8.69 15.48 4.85
C HIS A 79 -8.29 14.53 5.99
N TYR A 80 -7.19 13.80 5.81
CA TYR A 80 -6.67 12.82 6.76
C TYR A 80 -5.23 13.15 7.12
N THR A 81 -4.82 12.82 8.34
CA THR A 81 -3.43 12.97 8.77
C THR A 81 -2.58 11.82 8.25
N THR A 82 -3.14 10.62 8.13
CA THR A 82 -2.44 9.46 7.56
C THR A 82 -3.38 8.56 6.78
N ILE A 83 -2.95 8.16 5.59
CA ILE A 83 -3.68 7.25 4.70
C ILE A 83 -2.89 5.94 4.60
N LEU A 84 -3.54 4.81 4.85
CA LEU A 84 -3.02 3.48 4.55
C LEU A 84 -3.59 3.02 3.21
N VAL A 85 -2.73 2.69 2.25
CA VAL A 85 -3.07 2.03 1.00
C VAL A 85 -2.65 0.57 1.10
N GLU A 86 -3.62 -0.34 1.14
CA GLU A 86 -3.39 -1.78 1.23
C GLU A 86 -3.60 -2.47 -0.12
N GLY A 87 -2.63 -3.30 -0.51
CA GLY A 87 -2.76 -4.25 -1.62
C GLY A 87 -2.39 -3.68 -2.99
N LEU A 88 -1.21 -3.07 -3.10
CA LEU A 88 -0.70 -2.55 -4.38
C LEU A 88 -0.47 -3.64 -5.43
N ASP A 89 -0.23 -4.88 -5.02
CA ASP A 89 -0.12 -6.05 -5.88
C ASP A 89 -1.43 -6.39 -6.58
N TYR A 90 -2.54 -6.39 -5.83
CA TYR A 90 -3.88 -6.54 -6.40
C TYR A 90 -4.26 -5.38 -7.32
N TRP A 91 -3.89 -4.15 -6.94
CA TRP A 91 -4.13 -2.99 -7.79
C TRP A 91 -3.37 -3.06 -9.11
N LEU A 92 -2.07 -3.39 -9.07
CA LEU A 92 -1.27 -3.53 -10.27
C LEU A 92 -1.80 -4.68 -11.14
N TYR A 93 -2.26 -5.77 -10.53
CA TYR A 93 -2.90 -6.86 -11.25
C TYR A 93 -4.16 -6.39 -11.98
N ALA A 94 -5.04 -5.64 -11.32
CA ALA A 94 -6.22 -5.06 -11.96
C ALA A 94 -5.84 -4.12 -13.12
N CYS A 95 -4.80 -3.29 -12.96
CA CYS A 95 -4.29 -2.44 -14.02
C CYS A 95 -3.72 -3.25 -15.20
N ALA A 96 -3.08 -4.39 -14.92
CA ALA A 96 -2.58 -5.31 -15.95
C ALA A 96 -3.72 -5.92 -16.77
N GLN A 97 -4.80 -6.34 -16.11
CA GLN A 97 -5.99 -6.89 -16.78
C GLN A 97 -6.70 -5.85 -17.65
N ALA A 98 -6.65 -4.59 -17.25
CA ALA A 98 -7.22 -3.46 -17.99
C ALA A 98 -6.23 -2.80 -18.99
N ASP A 99 -5.03 -3.36 -19.15
CA ASP A 99 -3.96 -2.85 -20.04
C ASP A 99 -3.62 -1.35 -19.82
N CYS A 100 -3.63 -0.91 -18.55
CA CYS A 100 -3.48 0.50 -18.20
C CYS A 100 -2.41 0.78 -17.14
N ILE A 101 -1.49 -0.16 -16.90
CA ILE A 101 -0.42 -0.05 -15.89
C ILE A 101 0.31 1.30 -15.98
N ASN A 102 0.80 1.68 -17.17
CA ASN A 102 1.64 2.87 -17.31
C ASN A 102 0.90 4.16 -16.93
N GLU A 103 -0.35 4.29 -17.39
CA GLU A 103 -1.20 5.45 -17.10
C GLU A 103 -1.51 5.52 -15.60
N ARG A 104 -1.93 4.40 -15.01
CA ARG A 104 -2.36 4.33 -13.62
C ARG A 104 -1.21 4.45 -12.64
N GLU A 105 -0.06 3.86 -12.94
CA GLU A 105 1.17 4.03 -12.18
C GLU A 105 1.61 5.49 -12.18
N GLN A 106 1.58 6.18 -13.33
CA GLN A 106 1.92 7.59 -13.37
C GLN A 106 0.94 8.45 -12.57
N ALA A 107 -0.36 8.17 -12.67
CA ALA A 107 -1.38 8.86 -11.89
C ALA A 107 -1.18 8.64 -10.39
N LEU A 108 -0.88 7.42 -9.95
CA LEU A 108 -0.59 7.10 -8.55
C LEU A 108 0.60 7.91 -8.04
N LEU A 109 1.71 7.93 -8.78
CA LEU A 109 2.91 8.65 -8.37
C LEU A 109 2.66 10.15 -8.29
N ASN A 110 1.92 10.73 -9.24
CA ASN A 110 1.50 12.13 -9.17
C ASN A 110 0.64 12.41 -7.93
N ALA A 111 -0.26 11.50 -7.56
CA ALA A 111 -1.07 11.62 -6.34
C ALA A 111 -0.20 11.55 -5.07
N VAL A 112 0.78 10.64 -5.03
CA VAL A 112 1.77 10.54 -3.94
C VAL A 112 2.58 11.84 -3.79
N ASP A 113 3.05 12.38 -4.92
CA ASP A 113 3.82 13.63 -4.94
C ASP A 113 2.98 14.83 -4.46
N SER A 114 1.66 14.76 -4.63
CA SER A 114 0.70 15.81 -4.24
C SER A 114 0.14 15.70 -2.82
N LEU A 115 0.61 14.74 -2.00
CA LEU A 115 0.06 14.53 -0.64
C LEU A 115 0.32 15.67 0.35
N GLY A 116 1.28 16.56 0.07
CA GLY A 116 1.67 17.65 0.97
C GLY A 116 2.04 17.13 2.36
N GLU A 117 1.37 17.66 3.39
CA GLU A 117 1.56 17.28 4.80
C GLU A 117 0.85 15.97 5.20
N THR A 118 0.08 15.37 4.28
CA THR A 118 -0.61 14.10 4.54
C THR A 118 0.39 12.95 4.56
N GLY A 119 0.47 12.23 5.68
CA GLY A 119 1.26 11.01 5.79
C GLY A 119 0.64 9.86 4.98
N ALA A 120 1.47 8.90 4.57
CA ALA A 120 0.99 7.73 3.84
C ALA A 120 1.75 6.46 4.21
N ILE A 121 1.05 5.33 4.17
CA ILE A 121 1.61 3.99 4.34
C ILE A 121 1.14 3.16 3.14
N PHE A 122 2.08 2.67 2.34
CA PHE A 122 1.79 1.83 1.17
C PHE A 122 2.19 0.39 1.47
N VAL A 123 1.28 -0.56 1.29
CA VAL A 123 1.56 -1.99 1.47
C VAL A 123 1.69 -2.67 0.11
N SER A 124 2.84 -3.30 -0.12
CA SER A 124 3.13 -3.99 -1.37
C SER A 124 3.80 -5.34 -1.14
N CYS A 125 3.62 -6.26 -2.09
CA CYS A 125 4.33 -7.53 -2.10
C CYS A 125 5.72 -7.36 -2.70
N GLU A 126 6.74 -7.94 -2.05
CA GLU A 126 8.07 -8.12 -2.62
C GLU A 126 8.15 -9.50 -3.29
N THR A 127 7.96 -9.53 -4.61
CA THR A 127 7.79 -10.78 -5.40
C THR A 127 9.06 -11.22 -6.12
N GLY A 128 10.13 -10.40 -6.10
CA GLY A 128 11.36 -10.64 -6.85
C GLY A 128 12.39 -11.55 -6.18
N LEU A 129 12.11 -12.07 -4.98
CA LEU A 129 13.07 -12.85 -4.18
C LEU A 129 13.02 -14.36 -4.42
N GLY A 130 12.12 -14.83 -5.29
CA GLY A 130 11.95 -16.25 -5.64
C GLY A 130 12.67 -16.67 -6.93
N PRO A 131 12.46 -17.91 -7.38
CA PRO A 131 12.94 -18.37 -8.68
C PRO A 131 12.41 -17.51 -9.83
N VAL A 132 13.11 -17.53 -10.96
CA VAL A 132 12.62 -16.90 -12.19
C VAL A 132 11.25 -17.50 -12.56
N ALA A 133 10.25 -16.64 -12.70
CA ALA A 133 8.90 -17.09 -13.00
C ALA A 133 8.82 -17.85 -14.35
N ALA A 134 8.02 -18.91 -14.39
CA ALA A 134 7.96 -19.85 -15.50
C ALA A 134 7.33 -19.26 -16.78
N THR A 135 6.30 -18.42 -16.64
CA THR A 135 5.56 -17.85 -17.78
C THR A 135 5.95 -16.40 -18.04
N ARG A 136 5.70 -15.91 -19.27
CA ARG A 136 6.01 -14.53 -19.66
C ARG A 136 5.17 -13.53 -18.87
N GLU A 137 3.92 -13.88 -18.64
CA GLU A 137 2.90 -13.07 -17.97
C GLU A 137 3.29 -12.86 -16.50
N VAL A 138 3.67 -13.93 -15.80
CA VAL A 138 4.11 -13.84 -14.41
C VAL A 138 5.45 -13.09 -14.31
N ARG A 139 6.39 -13.30 -15.24
CA ARG A 139 7.62 -12.51 -15.29
C ARG A 139 7.36 -11.02 -15.49
N ALA A 140 6.42 -10.65 -16.37
CA ALA A 140 6.05 -9.26 -16.61
C ALA A 140 5.44 -8.63 -15.36
N PHE A 141 4.54 -9.34 -14.68
CA PHE A 141 3.94 -8.88 -13.43
C PHE A 141 4.98 -8.68 -12.32
N VAL A 142 5.86 -9.65 -12.08
CA VAL A 142 6.93 -9.55 -11.06
C VAL A 142 7.86 -8.36 -11.35
N ARG A 143 8.22 -8.14 -12.62
CA ARG A 143 9.03 -6.96 -13.02
C ARG A 143 8.27 -5.65 -12.80
N GLY A 144 6.99 -5.61 -13.14
CA GLY A 144 6.12 -4.45 -12.89
C GLY A 144 6.01 -4.11 -11.40
N MET A 145 5.79 -5.12 -10.56
CA MET A 145 5.78 -4.94 -9.10
C MET A 145 7.11 -4.38 -8.58
N GLY A 146 8.23 -4.94 -9.05
CA GLY A 146 9.55 -4.43 -8.68
C GLY A 146 9.79 -2.99 -9.14
N GLN A 147 9.29 -2.60 -10.31
CA GLN A 147 9.38 -1.23 -10.82
C GLN A 147 8.54 -0.26 -10.01
N LEU A 148 7.27 -0.60 -9.74
CA LEU A 148 6.38 0.18 -8.89
C LEU A 148 6.97 0.37 -7.48
N ASN A 149 7.47 -0.71 -6.87
CA ASN A 149 8.08 -0.68 -5.54
C ASN A 149 9.28 0.27 -5.49
N ARG A 150 10.17 0.27 -6.50
CA ARG A 150 11.30 1.20 -6.56
C ARG A 150 10.85 2.66 -6.67
N ARG A 151 9.91 2.95 -7.59
CA ARG A 151 9.42 4.32 -7.79
C ARG A 151 8.68 4.88 -6.58
N LEU A 152 8.01 4.02 -5.81
CA LEU A 152 7.40 4.39 -4.53
C LEU A 152 8.43 4.54 -3.43
N ALA A 153 9.44 3.66 -3.36
CA ALA A 153 10.54 3.76 -2.40
C ALA A 153 11.25 5.12 -2.50
N GLU A 154 11.50 5.61 -3.72
CA GLU A 154 12.07 6.94 -3.98
C GLU A 154 11.23 8.11 -3.44
N ARG A 155 9.93 7.90 -3.18
CA ARG A 155 8.97 8.90 -2.67
C ARG A 155 8.64 8.70 -1.20
N CYS A 156 9.16 7.65 -0.58
CA CYS A 156 8.93 7.31 0.81
C CYS A 156 10.17 7.62 1.63
N SER A 157 9.98 8.29 2.77
CA SER A 157 11.07 8.57 3.70
C SER A 157 11.45 7.36 4.56
N GLU A 158 10.61 6.32 4.61
CA GLU A 158 10.95 5.04 5.22
C GLU A 158 10.52 3.87 4.32
N VAL A 159 11.41 2.89 4.15
CA VAL A 159 11.07 1.60 3.53
C VAL A 159 11.32 0.49 4.54
N VAL A 160 10.33 -0.37 4.73
CA VAL A 160 10.35 -1.46 5.71
C VAL A 160 10.04 -2.77 5.00
N LEU A 161 10.94 -3.75 5.10
CA LEU A 161 10.67 -5.13 4.71
C LEU A 161 10.16 -5.91 5.92
N VAL A 162 8.99 -6.53 5.83
CA VAL A 162 8.43 -7.37 6.90
C VAL A 162 8.61 -8.84 6.56
N VAL A 163 9.28 -9.58 7.44
CA VAL A 163 9.56 -11.01 7.32
C VAL A 163 9.14 -11.72 8.61
N ALA A 164 8.29 -12.74 8.53
CA ALA A 164 7.79 -13.48 9.69
C ALA A 164 7.27 -12.59 10.84
N GLY A 165 6.56 -11.51 10.50
CA GLY A 165 5.99 -10.53 11.42
C GLY A 165 7.01 -9.54 12.00
N ARG A 166 8.26 -9.55 11.54
CA ARG A 166 9.35 -8.69 12.04
C ARG A 166 9.65 -7.60 11.00
N PRO A 167 9.54 -6.31 11.36
CA PRO A 167 9.92 -5.22 10.47
C PRO A 167 11.45 -5.04 10.44
N LEU A 168 12.01 -4.98 9.25
CA LEU A 168 13.40 -4.61 8.96
C LEU A 168 13.39 -3.29 8.19
N ARG A 169 13.89 -2.21 8.78
CA ARG A 169 14.07 -0.94 8.08
C ARG A 169 15.20 -1.09 7.07
N LEU A 170 14.95 -0.73 5.82
CA LEU A 170 15.97 -0.70 4.78
C LEU A 170 16.66 0.67 4.83
N SER A 171 17.99 0.67 4.80
CA SER A 171 18.79 1.89 4.63
C SER A 171 18.88 2.26 3.15
N GLU A 172 19.14 3.54 2.87
CA GLU A 172 19.60 4.01 1.56
C GLU A 172 20.92 3.35 1.14
#